data_AF-A0A7C5GMJ4-F1
#
_entry.id   AF-A0A7C5GMJ4-F1
#
_cell.length_a   1.000
_cell.length_b   1.000
_cell.length_c   1.000
_cell.angle_alpha   90.00
_cell.angle_beta   90.00
_cell.angle_gamma   90.00
#
_symmetry.space_group_name_H-M   'P 1'
#
loop_
_entity.id
_entity.type
_entity.pdbx_description
1 polymer ?
#
loop_
_entity_poly.entity_id
_entity_poly.type
_entity_poly.pdbx_seq_one_letter_code
_entity_poly.pdbx_strand_id
1 'polypeptide(L)'
;MRRGDIYLVDYGKSRNSFEFGKTRPVVIFQTDKLNYAVEEEIYNFFLVIPISTMEDIVTDEFRVKIKARGKLEKDGFAVCNSVCFIHKKYIYEKLAILTDSEIEQIERKFRDVFDM
;
A
#
# COMPACT_ATOMS: atom_id res chain seq x y z
N MET A 1 7.97 -8.94 6.61
CA MET A 1 7.44 -7.57 6.36
C MET A 1 6.38 -7.27 7.39
N ARG A 2 6.25 -6.04 7.87
CA ARG A 2 5.31 -5.68 8.96
C ARG A 2 4.20 -4.75 8.48
N ARG A 3 3.07 -4.75 9.18
CA ARG A 3 1.98 -3.81 8.94
C ARG A 3 2.49 -2.37 9.06
N GLY A 4 2.13 -1.52 8.10
CA GLY A 4 2.59 -0.13 8.00
C GLY A 4 3.90 0.05 7.25
N ASP A 5 4.63 -1.02 6.92
CA ASP A 5 5.82 -0.92 6.09
C ASP A 5 5.45 -0.49 4.67
N ILE A 6 6.26 0.40 4.09
CA ILE A 6 6.14 0.83 2.70
C ILE A 6 7.19 0.11 1.87
N TYR A 7 6.77 -0.58 0.81
CA TYR A 7 7.65 -1.31 -0.09
C TYR A 7 7.46 -0.89 -1.55
N LEU A 8 8.52 -0.99 -2.35
CA LEU A 8 8.45 -0.89 -3.80
C LEU A 8 7.95 -2.20 -4.41
N VAL A 9 6.93 -2.13 -5.24
CA VAL A 9 6.32 -3.27 -5.93
C VAL A 9 6.40 -3.09 -7.43
N ASP A 10 6.82 -4.16 -8.14
CA ASP A 10 6.72 -4.26 -9.59
C ASP A 10 5.47 -5.05 -9.96
N TYR A 11 4.47 -4.35 -10.47
CA TYR A 11 3.24 -4.95 -10.96
C TYR A 11 3.40 -5.60 -12.34
N GLY A 12 4.59 -5.53 -12.95
CA GLY A 12 4.85 -6.03 -14.30
C GLY A 12 4.25 -5.13 -15.39
N LYS A 13 4.23 -5.64 -16.63
CA LYS A 13 3.61 -4.95 -17.77
C LYS A 13 2.09 -5.06 -17.67
N SER A 14 1.38 -3.97 -17.37
CA SER A 14 -0.09 -3.94 -17.55
C SER A 14 -0.42 -4.16 -19.02
N ARG A 15 -1.37 -5.05 -19.33
CA ARG A 15 -1.89 -5.13 -20.69
C ARG A 15 -2.84 -3.97 -20.99
N ASN A 16 -3.51 -3.40 -19.98
CA ASN A 16 -4.52 -2.34 -20.12
C ASN A 16 -4.40 -1.24 -19.04
N SER A 17 -4.92 -0.04 -19.30
CA SER A 17 -4.84 1.18 -18.47
C SER A 17 -5.50 1.10 -17.08
N PHE A 18 -6.32 0.08 -16.82
CA PHE A 18 -6.99 -0.16 -15.53
C PHE A 18 -6.17 -1.04 -14.57
N GLU A 19 -5.10 -1.66 -15.05
CA GLU A 19 -4.16 -2.43 -14.22
C GLU A 19 -2.94 -1.54 -13.93
N PHE A 20 -2.43 -1.54 -12.70
CA PHE A 20 -1.30 -0.70 -12.29
C PHE A 20 0.00 -1.12 -12.99
N GLY A 21 0.22 -0.77 -14.26
CA GLY A 21 1.37 -1.22 -15.06
C GLY A 21 2.72 -0.58 -14.79
N LYS A 22 2.94 -0.08 -13.58
CA LYS A 22 4.18 0.62 -13.21
C LYS A 22 4.63 0.19 -11.83
N THR A 23 5.95 0.05 -11.67
CA THR A 23 6.59 -0.07 -10.36
C THR A 23 6.16 1.09 -9.48
N ARG A 24 5.62 0.81 -8.29
CA ARG A 24 5.14 1.85 -7.37
C ARG A 24 5.26 1.43 -5.90
N PRO A 25 5.34 2.41 -4.98
CA PRO A 25 5.27 2.12 -3.55
C PRO A 25 3.89 1.60 -3.15
N VAL A 26 3.86 0.71 -2.17
CA VAL A 26 2.64 0.20 -1.52
C VAL A 26 2.86 0.12 -0.01
N VAL A 27 1.79 0.19 0.77
CA VAL A 27 1.78 -0.06 2.21
C VAL A 27 1.35 -1.51 2.47
N ILE A 28 2.10 -2.28 3.26
CA ILE A 28 1.64 -3.57 3.78
C ILE A 28 0.60 -3.32 4.87
N PHE A 29 -0.64 -3.78 4.71
CA PHE A 29 -1.73 -3.39 5.63
C PHE A 29 -2.41 -4.53 6.38
N GLN A 30 -2.24 -5.79 5.93
CA GLN A 30 -2.74 -6.93 6.70
C GLN A 30 -2.05 -7.07 8.08
N THR A 31 -2.69 -7.81 8.97
CA THR A 31 -2.17 -8.07 10.32
C THR A 31 -0.79 -8.74 10.28
N ASP A 32 0.03 -8.46 11.30
CA ASP A 32 1.33 -9.10 11.44
C ASP A 32 1.25 -10.61 11.64
N LYS A 33 0.13 -11.13 12.16
CA LYS A 33 -0.12 -12.56 12.22
C LYS A 33 -0.22 -13.18 10.82
N LEU A 34 -0.88 -12.50 9.88
CA LEU A 34 -0.93 -12.95 8.48
C LEU A 34 0.40 -12.73 7.77
N ASN A 35 1.12 -11.64 8.08
CA ASN A 35 2.47 -11.41 7.56
C ASN A 35 3.44 -12.53 7.97
N TYR A 36 3.36 -12.98 9.23
CA TYR A 36 4.16 -14.12 9.73
C TYR A 36 3.90 -15.40 8.93
N ALA A 37 2.64 -15.68 8.57
CA ALA A 37 2.32 -16.82 7.71
C ALA A 37 2.94 -16.73 6.31
N VAL A 38 3.23 -15.51 5.82
CA VAL A 38 3.96 -15.33 4.56
C VAL A 38 5.46 -15.60 4.73
N GLU A 39 6.03 -15.21 5.86
CA GLU A 39 7.43 -15.48 6.22
C GLU A 39 7.68 -16.99 6.42
N GLU A 40 6.73 -17.70 7.01
CA GLU A 40 6.77 -19.15 7.21
C GLU A 40 6.36 -19.96 5.96
N GLU A 41 6.25 -19.33 4.79
CA GLU A 41 5.89 -19.98 3.52
C GLU A 41 4.51 -20.69 3.50
N ILE A 42 3.64 -20.39 4.47
CA ILE A 42 2.27 -20.94 4.58
C ILE A 42 1.32 -20.20 3.61
N TYR A 43 1.58 -18.91 3.40
CA TYR A 43 0.83 -18.02 2.51
C TYR A 43 1.78 -17.22 1.63
N ASN A 44 1.29 -16.67 0.51
CA ASN A 44 2.17 -16.03 -0.49
C ASN A 44 1.80 -14.60 -0.85
N PHE A 45 0.72 -14.06 -0.28
CA PHE A 45 0.21 -12.75 -0.64
C PHE A 45 0.21 -11.78 0.54
N PHE A 46 0.37 -10.50 0.22
CA PHE A 46 0.16 -9.40 1.15
C PHE A 46 -1.05 -8.59 0.70
N LEU A 47 -1.95 -8.25 1.61
CA LEU A 47 -2.90 -7.16 1.39
C LEU A 47 -2.13 -5.84 1.45
N VAL A 48 -2.19 -5.06 0.38
CA VAL A 48 -1.45 -3.80 0.26
C VAL A 48 -2.31 -2.65 -0.20
N ILE A 49 -1.89 -1.44 0.15
CA ILE A 49 -2.52 -0.18 -0.30
C ILE A 49 -1.54 0.55 -1.22
N PRO A 50 -1.88 0.76 -2.51
CA PRO A 50 -1.01 1.47 -3.44
C PRO A 50 -0.81 2.93 -3.02
N ILE A 51 0.40 3.46 -3.26
CA ILE A 51 0.70 4.88 -3.14
C ILE A 51 0.74 5.51 -4.55
N SER A 52 0.12 6.68 -4.68
CA SER A 52 0.14 7.51 -5.88
C SER A 52 0.74 8.87 -5.59
N THR A 53 1.55 9.42 -6.50
CA THR A 53 2.04 10.80 -6.46
C THR A 53 1.12 11.77 -7.20
N MET A 54 0.07 11.28 -7.87
CA MET A 54 -0.88 12.11 -8.58
C MET A 54 -1.91 12.66 -7.60
N GLU A 55 -1.94 13.98 -7.47
CA GLU A 55 -3.05 14.69 -6.85
C GLU A 55 -4.31 14.50 -7.70
N ASP A 56 -5.40 14.13 -7.05
CA ASP A 56 -6.70 13.98 -7.69
C ASP A 56 -7.74 14.66 -6.80
N ILE A 57 -8.17 15.84 -7.24
CA ILE A 57 -9.08 16.72 -6.51
C ILE A 57 -10.44 16.02 -6.25
N VAL A 58 -10.80 15.03 -7.07
CA VAL A 58 -12.12 14.37 -7.00
C VAL A 58 -12.14 13.23 -5.97
N THR A 59 -11.00 12.63 -5.63
CA THR A 59 -10.94 11.38 -4.83
C THR A 59 -10.10 11.46 -3.56
N ASP A 60 -9.80 12.67 -3.08
CA ASP A 60 -9.02 12.86 -1.84
C ASP A 60 -9.74 12.33 -0.59
N GLU A 61 -11.06 12.12 -0.67
CA GLU A 61 -11.87 11.58 0.41
C GLU A 61 -11.40 10.20 0.90
N PHE A 62 -10.89 9.34 0.02
CA PHE A 62 -10.41 7.99 0.39
C PHE A 62 -8.89 7.87 0.38
N ARG A 63 -8.19 9.00 0.49
CA ARG A 63 -6.74 9.07 0.44
C ARG A 63 -6.16 9.57 1.75
N VAL A 64 -4.95 9.12 2.04
CA VAL A 64 -4.15 9.60 3.18
C VAL A 64 -2.82 10.11 2.67
N LYS A 65 -2.49 11.37 2.97
CA LYS A 65 -1.26 12.00 2.55
C LYS A 65 -0.07 11.42 3.30
N ILE A 66 0.92 10.91 2.57
CA ILE A 66 2.15 10.34 3.09
C ILE A 66 3.31 11.24 2.67
N LYS A 67 3.99 11.84 3.66
CA LYS A 67 5.20 12.65 3.42
C LYS A 67 6.41 11.78 3.07
N ALA A 68 7.23 12.24 2.13
CA ALA A 68 8.52 11.65 1.80
C ALA A 68 9.38 11.44 3.05
N ARG A 69 9.93 10.23 3.22
CA ARG A 69 10.84 9.86 4.30
C ARG A 69 11.57 8.57 3.97
N GLY A 70 12.72 8.33 4.61
CA GLY A 70 13.53 7.15 4.30
C GLY A 70 13.94 7.16 2.82
N LYS A 71 13.61 6.10 2.08
CA LYS A 71 13.84 5.99 0.63
C LYS A 71 12.61 6.36 -0.21
N LEU A 72 11.52 6.82 0.41
CA LEU A 72 10.38 7.37 -0.32
C LEU A 72 10.72 8.80 -0.76
N GLU A 73 11.10 8.97 -2.03
CA GLU A 73 11.67 10.22 -2.56
C GLU A 73 10.66 11.38 -2.71
N LYS A 74 9.37 11.07 -2.79
CA LYS A 74 8.31 12.05 -3.07
C LYS A 74 7.12 11.85 -2.14
N ASP A 75 6.48 12.95 -1.80
CA ASP A 75 5.15 12.93 -1.18
C ASP A 75 4.18 12.17 -2.08
N GLY A 76 3.21 11.51 -1.46
CA GLY A 76 2.15 10.81 -2.18
C GLY A 76 0.94 10.58 -1.31
N PHE A 77 0.05 9.74 -1.81
CA PHE A 77 -1.24 9.44 -1.22
C PHE A 77 -1.43 7.93 -1.20
N ALA A 78 -1.70 7.36 -0.01
CA ALA A 78 -2.19 6.00 0.11
C ALA A 78 -3.65 5.97 -0.38
N VAL A 79 -3.93 5.18 -1.41
CA VAL A 79 -5.22 5.14 -2.11
C VAL A 79 -6.08 4.02 -1.55
N CYS A 80 -6.85 4.29 -0.50
CA CYS A 80 -7.48 3.26 0.34
C CYS A 80 -8.55 2.45 -0.42
N ASN A 81 -9.27 3.07 -1.35
CA ASN A 81 -10.25 2.41 -2.21
C ASN A 81 -9.63 1.53 -3.32
N SER A 82 -8.29 1.46 -3.40
CA SER A 82 -7.56 0.64 -4.37
C SER A 82 -6.75 -0.49 -3.71
N VAL A 83 -7.12 -0.89 -2.48
CA VAL A 83 -6.47 -2.01 -1.77
C VAL A 83 -6.54 -3.31 -2.59
N CYS A 84 -5.47 -4.09 -2.59
CA CYS A 84 -5.41 -5.35 -3.34
C CYS A 84 -4.43 -6.34 -2.71
N PHE A 85 -4.48 -7.60 -3.16
CA PHE A 85 -3.49 -8.61 -2.79
C PHE A 85 -2.35 -8.64 -3.80
N ILE A 86 -1.11 -8.71 -3.29
CA ILE A 86 0.10 -8.83 -4.11
C ILE A 86 0.92 -10.02 -3.65
N HIS A 87 1.34 -10.85 -4.61
CA HIS A 87 2.21 -11.99 -4.33
C HIS A 87 3.61 -11.49 -3.91
N LYS A 88 4.20 -12.07 -2.86
CA LYS A 88 5.46 -11.62 -2.25
C LYS A 88 6.64 -11.47 -3.22
N LYS A 89 6.68 -12.29 -4.28
CA LYS A 89 7.67 -12.24 -5.37
C LYS A 89 7.75 -10.90 -6.11
N TYR A 90 6.71 -10.07 -6.04
CA TYR A 90 6.65 -8.75 -6.67
C TYR A 90 7.06 -7.61 -5.74
N ILE A 91 7.50 -7.92 -4.51
CA ILE A 91 7.86 -6.94 -3.49
C ILE A 91 9.37 -6.96 -3.31
N TYR A 92 10.04 -5.83 -3.54
CA TYR A 92 11.51 -5.81 -3.68
C TYR A 92 12.22 -5.09 -2.55
N GLU A 93 11.87 -3.84 -2.29
CA GLU A 93 12.65 -2.96 -1.42
C GLU A 93 11.77 -2.25 -0.40
N LYS A 94 12.18 -2.27 0.86
CA LYS A 94 11.56 -1.45 1.91
C LYS A 94 11.97 0.00 1.73
N LEU A 95 10.99 0.88 1.56
CA LEU A 95 11.19 2.30 1.33
C LEU A 95 11.09 3.12 2.63
N ALA A 96 10.07 2.84 3.42
CA ALA A 96 9.75 3.61 4.62
C ALA A 96 8.80 2.80 5.55
N ILE A 97 8.33 3.46 6.59
CA ILE A 97 7.26 2.98 7.47
C ILE A 97 6.30 4.14 7.75
N LEU A 98 5.01 3.82 7.83
CA LEU A 98 3.99 4.78 8.25
C LEU A 98 4.16 5.16 9.73
N THR A 99 3.72 6.36 10.09
CA THR A 99 3.48 6.69 11.51
C THR A 99 2.17 6.09 11.99
N ASP A 100 2.02 5.98 13.31
CA ASP A 100 0.77 5.53 13.92
C ASP A 100 -0.42 6.41 13.50
N SER A 101 -0.22 7.73 13.41
CA SER A 101 -1.26 8.65 12.93
C SER A 101 -1.68 8.40 11.47
N GLU A 102 -0.73 8.03 10.60
CA GLU A 102 -1.05 7.67 9.21
C GLU A 102 -1.82 6.34 9.15
N ILE A 103 -1.45 5.36 9.99
CA ILE A 103 -2.18 4.09 10.12
C ILE A 103 -3.61 4.33 10.59
N GLU A 104 -3.81 5.14 11.64
CA GLU A 104 -5.14 5.48 12.15
C GLU A 104 -6.03 6.19 11.11
N GLN A 105 -5.43 7.06 10.28
CA GLN A 105 -6.15 7.72 9.21
C GLN A 105 -6.59 6.73 8.13
N ILE A 106 -5.72 5.80 7.74
CA ILE A 106 -6.05 4.75 6.78
C ILE A 106 -7.17 3.86 7.34
N GLU A 107 -7.11 3.48 8.62
CA GLU A 107 -8.17 2.68 9.26
C GLU A 107 -9.52 3.40 9.27
N ARG A 108 -9.54 4.72 9.48
CA ARG A 108 -10.76 5.54 9.33
C ARG A 108 -11.28 5.47 7.90
N LYS A 109 -10.41 5.67 6.91
CA LYS A 109 -10.81 5.59 5.49
C LYS A 109 -11.31 4.20 5.10
N PHE A 110 -10.78 3.14 5.71
CA PHE A 110 -11.27 1.78 5.46
C PHE A 110 -12.69 1.58 6.00
N ARG A 111 -13.03 2.15 7.16
CA ARG A 111 -14.41 2.14 7.66
C ARG A 111 -15.36 2.82 6.69
N ASP A 112 -14.94 3.97 6.14
CA ASP A 112 -15.72 4.70 5.14
C ASP A 112 -15.83 3.92 3.80
N VAL A 113 -14.75 3.28 3.35
CA VAL A 113 -14.71 2.54 2.05
C VAL A 113 -15.51 1.22 2.10
N PHE A 114 -15.54 0.55 3.25
CA PHE A 114 -16.10 -0.79 3.39
C PHE A 114 -17.40 -0.85 4.20
N ASP A 115 -17.96 0.30 4.58
CA ASP A 115 -19.16 0.42 5.44
C ASP A 115 -19.05 -0.43 6.73
N MET A 116 -17.93 -0.29 7.44
CA MET A 116 -17.57 -1.05 8.66
C MET A 116 -17.61 -0.25 9.95
#